data_AF-A0AA35S7B9-F1
#
_entry.id   AF-A0AA35S7B9-F1
#
_cell.length_a   1.000
_cell.length_b   1.000
_cell.length_c   1.000
_cell.angle_alpha   90.00
_cell.angle_beta   90.00
_cell.angle_gamma   90.00
#
_symmetry.space_group_name_H-M   'P 1'
#
loop_
_entity.id
_entity.type
_entity.pdbx_description
1 polymer ?
#
loop_
_entity_poly.entity_id
_entity_poly.type
_entity_poly.pdbx_seq_one_letter_code
_entity_poly.pdbx_strand_id
1 'polypeptide(L)'
;MKSGELVKRSEKRAEAQKNLAEAQEKGDFENVERFQKRMVKVTPKHSEDCQRLLTLMGIPYIKAPCEAEAQCAELVKGGKVFATATEDMDALTFGSSILLRHLTASEQKKLPIREITLDHLLTDIGLTQSQFVDLCILLGCDYCDSVKGVGPAKGLSLIRQYGSIEKIMSNNPKLNFPENWPYEEARQLFMSPEVVKADSVELKWSKPDEAGLVQFMVEDKGFSEDRIRNGVRKLEKCKEGATQGRLDSFFTKLPSPATASNR
;
A
#
# COMPACT_ATOMS: atom_id res chain seq x y z
N MET A 1 -17.66 -0.44 -5.61
CA MET A 1 -17.29 -1.67 -4.89
C MET A 1 -16.68 -1.41 -3.52
N LYS A 2 -15.64 -0.57 -3.37
CA LYS A 2 -15.06 -0.22 -2.03
C LYS A 2 -16.01 0.52 -1.06
N SER A 3 -17.24 0.83 -1.48
CA SER A 3 -18.24 1.50 -0.67
C SER A 3 -18.58 0.76 0.63
N GLY A 4 -18.54 -0.58 0.62
CA GLY A 4 -18.81 -1.39 1.82
C GLY A 4 -17.78 -1.14 2.93
N GLU A 5 -16.49 -1.22 2.61
CA GLU A 5 -15.42 -0.94 3.58
C GLU A 5 -15.41 0.54 4.02
N LEU A 6 -15.70 1.47 3.10
CA LEU A 6 -15.82 2.89 3.45
C LEU A 6 -16.96 3.16 4.43
N VAL A 7 -18.10 2.47 4.27
CA VAL A 7 -19.23 2.53 5.21
C VAL A 7 -18.84 1.92 6.55
N LYS A 8 -18.25 0.72 6.58
CA LYS A 8 -17.77 0.07 7.82
C LYS A 8 -16.77 0.97 8.56
N ARG A 9 -15.87 1.65 7.85
CA ARG A 9 -14.93 2.65 8.43
C ARG A 9 -15.67 3.88 8.96
N SER A 10 -16.73 4.32 8.30
CA SER A 10 -17.57 5.42 8.77
C SER A 10 -18.34 5.06 10.04
N GLU A 11 -18.92 3.85 10.10
CA GLU A 11 -19.64 3.34 11.28
C GLU A 11 -18.72 3.21 12.49
N LYS A 12 -17.54 2.59 12.32
CA LYS A 12 -16.52 2.49 13.38
C LYS A 12 -16.09 3.87 13.91
N ARG A 13 -16.10 4.91 13.06
CA ARG A 13 -15.80 6.28 13.50
C ARG A 13 -16.95 6.90 14.26
N ALA A 14 -18.19 6.72 13.81
CA ALA A 14 -19.37 7.20 14.53
C ALA A 14 -19.45 6.57 15.94
N GLU A 15 -19.15 5.27 16.03
CA GLU A 15 -19.06 4.57 17.31
C GLU A 15 -17.89 5.09 18.17
N ALA A 16 -16.71 5.28 17.57
CA ALA A 16 -15.56 5.86 18.29
C ALA A 16 -15.84 7.30 18.79
N GLN A 17 -16.61 8.09 18.05
CA GLN A 17 -17.00 9.44 18.45
C GLN A 17 -17.95 9.42 19.66
N LYS A 18 -18.92 8.50 19.67
CA LYS A 18 -19.80 8.29 20.83
C LYS A 18 -18.99 7.85 22.06
N ASN A 19 -18.12 6.86 21.89
CA ASN A 19 -17.27 6.34 22.98
C ASN A 19 -16.27 7.38 23.50
N LEU A 20 -15.80 8.29 22.63
CA LEU A 20 -14.95 9.41 23.04
C LEU A 20 -15.70 10.40 23.93
N ALA A 21 -16.95 10.75 23.58
CA ALA A 21 -17.77 11.62 24.41
C ALA A 21 -18.01 11.01 25.81
N GLU A 22 -18.33 9.71 25.85
CA GLU A 22 -18.49 8.98 27.12
C GLU A 22 -17.18 8.89 27.93
N ALA A 23 -16.04 8.70 27.28
CA ALA A 23 -14.73 8.63 27.95
C ALA A 23 -14.28 10.01 28.47
N GLN A 24 -14.60 11.09 27.75
CA GLN A 24 -14.36 12.46 28.19
C GLN A 24 -15.21 12.81 29.43
N GLU A 25 -16.47 12.40 29.45
CA GLU A 25 -17.36 12.60 30.61
C GLU A 25 -16.87 11.83 31.84
N LYS A 26 -16.29 10.65 31.65
CA LYS A 26 -15.73 9.80 32.71
C LYS A 26 -14.30 10.17 33.14
N GLY A 27 -13.64 11.11 32.45
CA GLY A 27 -12.27 11.52 32.76
C GLY A 27 -11.19 10.46 32.47
N ASP A 28 -11.47 9.51 31.57
CA ASP A 28 -10.53 8.43 31.21
C ASP A 28 -9.57 8.88 30.10
N PHE A 29 -8.44 9.45 30.50
CA PHE A 29 -7.46 10.03 29.58
C PHE A 29 -6.84 9.04 28.59
N GLU A 30 -6.64 7.76 28.98
CA GLU A 30 -6.07 6.74 28.09
C GLU A 30 -7.03 6.38 26.97
N ASN A 31 -8.31 6.18 27.29
CA ASN A 31 -9.31 5.87 26.29
C ASN A 31 -9.62 7.09 25.41
N VAL A 32 -9.57 8.30 25.95
CA VAL A 32 -9.67 9.54 25.15
C VAL A 32 -8.58 9.60 24.09
N GLU A 33 -7.30 9.42 24.45
CA GLU A 33 -6.21 9.45 23.46
C GLU A 33 -6.36 8.34 22.41
N ARG A 34 -6.77 7.14 22.83
CA ARG A 34 -7.01 6.00 21.94
C ARG A 34 -8.13 6.27 20.94
N PHE A 35 -9.25 6.83 21.38
CA PHE A 35 -10.37 7.14 20.49
C PHE A 35 -10.05 8.33 19.58
N GLN A 36 -9.31 9.34 20.05
CA GLN A 36 -8.83 10.45 19.22
C GLN A 36 -8.01 9.96 18.02
N LYS A 37 -7.07 9.03 18.24
CA LYS A 37 -6.27 8.43 17.14
C LYS A 37 -7.13 7.73 16.09
N ARG A 38 -8.26 7.13 16.48
CA ARG A 38 -9.19 6.45 15.57
C ARG A 38 -10.07 7.41 14.76
N MET A 39 -10.24 8.66 15.22
CA MET A 39 -11.03 9.67 14.52
C MET A 39 -10.27 10.45 13.45
N VAL A 40 -8.95 10.29 13.37
CA VAL A 40 -8.11 11.03 12.42
C VAL A 40 -8.57 10.72 10.99
N LYS A 41 -8.97 11.77 10.26
CA LYS A 41 -9.35 11.71 8.84
C LYS A 41 -8.40 12.58 8.03
N VAL A 42 -7.84 11.99 6.98
CA VAL A 42 -7.09 12.76 5.99
C VAL A 42 -8.08 13.58 5.17
N THR A 43 -7.84 14.89 5.07
CA THR A 43 -8.66 15.82 4.29
C THR A 43 -8.03 16.05 2.92
N PRO A 44 -8.82 16.50 1.91
CA PRO A 44 -8.27 16.93 0.62
C PRO A 44 -7.17 18.00 0.79
N LYS A 45 -7.36 18.92 1.73
CA LYS A 45 -6.38 19.96 2.08
C LYS A 45 -5.02 19.38 2.49
N HIS A 46 -4.98 18.29 3.26
CA HIS A 46 -3.71 17.63 3.58
C HIS A 46 -3.01 17.10 2.33
N SER A 47 -3.77 16.57 1.38
CA SER A 47 -3.21 16.05 0.12
C SER A 47 -2.66 17.18 -0.74
N GLU A 48 -3.37 18.31 -0.82
CA GLU A 48 -2.94 19.52 -1.52
C GLU A 48 -1.68 20.12 -0.88
N ASP A 49 -1.65 20.24 0.45
CA ASP A 49 -0.49 20.71 1.21
C ASP A 49 0.74 19.81 0.95
N CYS A 50 0.55 18.48 0.96
CA CYS A 50 1.62 17.54 0.64
C CYS A 50 2.10 17.65 -0.81
N GLN A 51 1.19 17.81 -1.78
CA GLN A 51 1.55 18.00 -3.19
C GLN A 51 2.33 19.30 -3.40
N ARG A 52 1.92 20.39 -2.75
CA ARG A 52 2.65 21.67 -2.76
C ARG A 52 4.05 21.48 -2.17
N LEU A 53 4.16 20.80 -1.02
CA LEU A 53 5.45 20.50 -0.40
C LEU A 53 6.37 19.68 -1.31
N LEU A 54 5.87 18.58 -1.90
CA LEU A 54 6.65 17.73 -2.80
C LEU A 54 7.12 18.50 -4.04
N THR A 55 6.27 19.36 -4.60
CA THR A 55 6.61 20.24 -5.73
C THR A 55 7.76 21.17 -5.37
N LEU A 56 7.69 21.82 -4.21
CA LEU A 56 8.74 22.72 -3.72
C LEU A 56 10.04 21.97 -3.37
N MET A 57 9.95 20.71 -2.92
CA MET A 57 11.12 19.85 -2.71
C MET A 57 11.74 19.32 -4.01
N GLY A 58 11.06 19.50 -5.15
CA GLY A 58 11.47 18.94 -6.44
C GLY A 58 11.31 17.42 -6.55
N ILE A 59 10.38 16.84 -5.77
CA ILE A 59 10.07 15.41 -5.77
C ILE A 59 8.84 15.17 -6.67
N PRO A 60 8.92 14.27 -7.67
CA PRO A 60 7.78 13.96 -8.53
C PRO A 60 6.70 13.22 -7.75
N TYR A 61 5.44 13.52 -8.05
CA TYR A 61 4.29 12.77 -7.56
C TYR A 61 3.33 12.47 -8.72
N ILE A 62 2.54 11.42 -8.58
CA ILE A 62 1.55 11.00 -9.57
C ILE A 62 0.20 10.93 -8.87
N LYS A 63 -0.83 11.47 -9.53
CA LYS A 63 -2.21 11.28 -9.10
C LYS A 63 -2.76 10.03 -9.78
N ALA A 64 -2.88 8.95 -9.02
CA ALA A 64 -3.49 7.72 -9.50
C ALA A 64 -4.98 7.97 -9.85
N PRO A 65 -5.53 7.30 -10.88
CA PRO A 65 -6.94 7.42 -11.24
C PRO A 65 -7.84 6.74 -10.20
N CYS A 66 -7.35 5.66 -9.58
CA CYS A 66 -8.04 4.92 -8.53
C CYS A 66 -7.09 4.65 -7.34
N GLU A 67 -6.74 3.40 -7.07
CA GLU A 67 -5.87 3.01 -5.95
C GLU A 67 -4.40 3.33 -6.23
N ALA A 68 -3.71 3.88 -5.22
CA ALA A 68 -2.30 4.24 -5.34
C ALA A 68 -1.40 3.00 -5.39
N GLU A 69 -1.75 1.94 -4.66
CA GLU A 69 -1.03 0.66 -4.63
C GLU A 69 -1.03 0.00 -6.01
N ALA A 70 -2.17 0.07 -6.72
CA ALA A 70 -2.28 -0.43 -8.08
C ALA A 70 -1.39 0.37 -9.05
N GLN A 71 -1.39 1.70 -8.92
CA GLN A 71 -0.53 2.57 -9.74
C GLN A 71 0.96 2.30 -9.48
N CYS A 72 1.35 2.09 -8.22
CA CYS A 72 2.72 1.73 -7.87
C CYS A 72 3.11 0.36 -8.42
N ALA A 73 2.21 -0.63 -8.32
CA ALA A 73 2.43 -1.97 -8.89
C ALA A 73 2.66 -1.91 -10.41
N GLU A 74 1.91 -1.08 -11.14
CA GLU A 74 2.10 -0.85 -12.57
C GLU A 74 3.48 -0.24 -12.88
N LEU A 75 3.94 0.74 -12.07
CA LEU A 75 5.26 1.34 -12.26
C LEU A 75 6.40 0.35 -11.99
N VAL A 76 6.23 -0.55 -11.02
CA VAL A 76 7.21 -1.63 -10.74
C VAL A 76 7.24 -2.62 -11.90
N LYS A 77 6.08 -3.08 -12.39
CA LYS A 77 5.98 -4.00 -13.54
C LYS A 77 6.56 -3.39 -14.82
N GLY A 78 6.31 -2.09 -15.04
CA GLY A 78 6.86 -1.34 -16.16
C GLY A 78 8.35 -0.99 -16.02
N GLY A 79 9.02 -1.43 -14.94
CA GLY A 79 10.44 -1.20 -14.71
C GLY A 79 10.82 0.27 -14.46
N LYS A 80 9.86 1.14 -14.18
CA LYS A 80 10.10 2.58 -13.90
C LYS A 80 10.61 2.81 -12.49
N VAL A 81 10.23 1.94 -11.55
CA VAL A 81 10.65 1.99 -10.15
C VAL A 81 11.04 0.59 -9.67
N PHE A 82 11.89 0.53 -8.65
CA PHE A 82 12.40 -0.74 -8.12
C PHE A 82 11.35 -1.54 -7.34
N ALA A 83 10.57 -0.87 -6.49
CA ALA A 83 9.62 -1.51 -5.59
C ALA A 83 8.50 -0.57 -5.17
N THR A 84 7.38 -1.13 -4.72
CA THR A 84 6.29 -0.39 -4.08
C THR A 84 6.56 -0.30 -2.59
N ALA A 85 6.52 0.91 -2.01
CA ALA A 85 6.68 1.11 -0.58
C ALA A 85 5.32 1.41 0.07
N THR A 86 4.76 0.42 0.77
CA THR A 86 3.49 0.57 1.50
C THR A 86 3.42 -0.45 2.65
N GLU A 87 2.60 -0.17 3.66
CA GLU A 87 2.25 -1.15 4.68
C GLU A 87 1.11 -2.07 4.26
N ASP A 88 0.39 -1.69 3.21
CA ASP A 88 -0.73 -2.45 2.67
C ASP A 88 -0.23 -3.60 1.79
N MET A 89 -0.70 -4.81 2.08
CA MET A 89 -0.28 -6.01 1.36
C MET A 89 -1.00 -6.17 0.01
N ASP A 90 -2.05 -5.38 -0.24
CA ASP A 90 -2.80 -5.39 -1.50
C ASP A 90 -1.93 -4.97 -2.70
N ALA A 91 -0.79 -4.30 -2.48
CA ALA A 91 0.17 -4.07 -3.56
C ALA A 91 0.64 -5.38 -4.25
N LEU A 92 0.71 -6.49 -3.52
CA LEU A 92 1.07 -7.80 -4.07
C LEU A 92 -0.06 -8.41 -4.89
N THR A 93 -1.33 -8.17 -4.53
CA THR A 93 -2.48 -8.68 -5.29
C THR A 93 -2.64 -7.94 -6.62
N PHE A 94 -2.31 -6.65 -6.67
CA PHE A 94 -2.14 -5.90 -7.91
C PHE A 94 -0.90 -6.33 -8.73
N GLY A 95 -0.05 -7.19 -8.17
CA GLY A 95 1.08 -7.80 -8.85
C GLY A 95 2.39 -7.00 -8.79
N SER A 96 2.57 -6.15 -7.77
CA SER A 96 3.87 -5.50 -7.54
C SER A 96 4.95 -6.56 -7.32
N SER A 97 5.99 -6.61 -8.16
CA SER A 97 7.04 -7.62 -8.08
C SER A 97 7.82 -7.58 -6.76
N ILE A 98 8.03 -6.37 -6.23
CA ILE A 98 8.72 -6.13 -4.96
C ILE A 98 7.89 -5.16 -4.11
N LEU A 99 7.64 -5.54 -2.86
CA LEU A 99 7.00 -4.71 -1.84
C LEU A 99 8.00 -4.43 -0.71
N LEU A 100 8.15 -3.16 -0.35
CA LEU A 100 8.95 -2.70 0.79
C LEU A 100 8.03 -2.22 1.91
N ARG A 101 8.20 -2.82 3.09
CA ARG A 101 7.52 -2.41 4.32
C ARG A 101 8.49 -1.74 5.29
N HIS A 102 7.94 -0.90 6.14
CA HIS A 102 8.60 -0.07 7.15
C HIS A 102 9.49 1.05 6.58
N LEU A 103 9.37 1.38 5.29
CA LEU A 103 10.18 2.45 4.69
C LEU A 103 9.83 3.84 5.24
N THR A 104 8.53 4.09 5.49
CA THR A 104 8.03 5.36 6.04
C THR A 104 7.88 5.32 7.56
N ALA A 105 8.29 4.23 8.20
CA ALA A 105 8.27 4.13 9.65
C ALA A 105 9.23 5.16 10.25
N SER A 106 8.84 5.75 11.38
CA SER A 106 9.68 6.74 12.08
C SER A 106 11.06 6.15 12.36
N GLU A 107 12.11 6.91 12.01
CA GLU A 107 13.51 6.55 12.22
C GLU A 107 13.80 6.21 13.70
N GLN A 108 13.07 6.84 14.63
CA GLN A 108 13.18 6.57 16.06
C GLN A 108 12.81 5.12 16.43
N LYS A 109 11.91 4.48 15.66
CA LYS A 109 11.51 3.09 15.90
C LYS A 109 12.54 2.08 15.41
N LYS A 110 13.48 2.49 14.55
CA LYS A 110 14.57 1.64 14.00
C LYS A 110 14.09 0.28 13.47
N LEU A 111 12.91 0.24 12.87
CA LEU A 111 12.37 -0.99 12.29
C LEU A 111 13.15 -1.32 11.01
N PRO A 112 13.64 -2.56 10.83
CA PRO A 112 14.30 -2.92 9.59
C PRO A 112 13.29 -2.92 8.45
N ILE A 113 13.74 -2.43 7.29
CA ILE A 113 12.97 -2.48 6.03
C ILE A 113 12.79 -3.96 5.69
N ARG A 114 11.54 -4.36 5.43
CA ARG A 114 11.21 -5.71 5.00
C ARG A 114 10.91 -5.71 3.51
N GLU A 115 11.61 -6.55 2.76
CA GLU A 115 11.40 -6.77 1.34
C GLU A 115 10.60 -8.05 1.14
N ILE A 116 9.56 -7.98 0.31
CA ILE A 116 8.75 -9.14 -0.09
C ILE A 116 8.78 -9.19 -1.61
N THR A 117 9.33 -10.27 -2.15
CA THR A 117 9.32 -10.55 -3.59
C THR A 117 8.15 -11.44 -3.94
N LEU A 118 7.31 -11.00 -4.87
CA LEU A 118 6.11 -11.71 -5.26
C LEU A 118 6.41 -13.08 -5.87
N ASP A 119 7.44 -13.20 -6.72
CA ASP A 119 7.80 -14.47 -7.36
C ASP A 119 8.22 -15.54 -6.34
N HIS A 120 9.01 -15.14 -5.32
CA HIS A 120 9.39 -16.03 -4.23
C HIS A 120 8.16 -16.45 -3.41
N LEU A 121 7.30 -15.49 -3.07
CA LEU A 121 6.05 -15.78 -2.35
C LEU A 121 5.18 -16.79 -3.10
N LEU A 122 4.92 -16.54 -4.39
CA LEU A 122 4.09 -17.39 -5.26
C LEU A 122 4.69 -18.79 -5.42
N THR A 123 6.02 -18.89 -5.56
CA THR A 123 6.73 -20.17 -5.64
C THR A 123 6.60 -20.97 -4.35
N ASP A 124 6.82 -20.33 -3.20
CA ASP A 124 6.77 -20.98 -1.88
C ASP A 124 5.36 -21.50 -1.55
N ILE A 125 4.33 -20.74 -1.92
CA ILE A 125 2.94 -21.15 -1.73
C ILE A 125 2.39 -22.00 -2.88
N GLY A 126 3.15 -22.16 -3.98
CA GLY A 126 2.78 -22.96 -5.13
C GLY A 126 1.52 -22.47 -5.85
N LEU A 127 1.34 -21.15 -5.96
CA LEU A 127 0.18 -20.53 -6.60
C LEU A 127 0.59 -19.63 -7.77
N THR A 128 -0.30 -19.50 -8.75
CA THR A 128 -0.23 -18.46 -9.78
C THR A 128 -0.78 -17.13 -9.26
N GLN A 129 -0.50 -16.01 -9.95
CA GLN A 129 -1.05 -14.70 -9.56
C GLN A 129 -2.59 -14.72 -9.49
N SER A 130 -3.26 -15.34 -10.46
CA SER A 130 -4.73 -15.41 -10.46
C SER A 130 -5.27 -16.21 -9.26
N GLN A 131 -4.61 -17.31 -8.91
CA GLN A 131 -4.96 -18.10 -7.72
C GLN A 131 -4.66 -17.35 -6.42
N PHE A 132 -3.59 -16.56 -6.40
CA PHE A 132 -3.25 -15.73 -5.26
C PHE A 132 -4.27 -14.61 -5.03
N VAL A 133 -4.76 -13.95 -6.10
CA VAL A 133 -5.86 -12.99 -6.03
C VAL A 133 -7.12 -13.65 -5.48
N ASP A 134 -7.48 -14.84 -5.97
CA ASP A 134 -8.62 -15.61 -5.46
C ASP A 134 -8.47 -15.98 -3.99
N LEU A 135 -7.26 -16.36 -3.57
CA LEU A 135 -6.96 -16.61 -2.18
C LEU A 135 -7.19 -15.35 -1.34
N CYS A 136 -6.67 -14.19 -1.75
CA CYS A 136 -6.85 -12.93 -1.03
C CYS A 136 -8.33 -12.52 -0.93
N ILE A 137 -9.12 -12.72 -1.99
CA ILE A 137 -10.56 -12.49 -1.96
C ILE A 137 -11.26 -13.42 -0.95
N LEU A 138 -10.89 -14.70 -0.89
CA LEU A 138 -11.44 -15.63 0.10
C LEU A 138 -11.10 -15.24 1.55
N LEU A 139 -9.87 -14.77 1.78
CA LEU A 139 -9.40 -14.34 3.10
C LEU A 139 -10.02 -13.01 3.54
N GLY A 140 -10.55 -12.25 2.60
CA GLY A 140 -11.18 -10.95 2.80
C GLY A 140 -10.31 -9.85 2.23
N CYS A 141 -10.92 -9.05 1.35
CA CYS A 141 -10.34 -7.84 0.77
C CYS A 141 -11.27 -6.64 1.02
N ASP A 142 -10.81 -5.43 0.70
CA ASP A 142 -11.59 -4.20 0.87
C ASP A 142 -12.77 -4.06 -0.11
N TYR A 143 -12.86 -4.93 -1.13
CA TYR A 143 -13.80 -4.78 -2.26
C TYR A 143 -15.04 -5.66 -2.17
N CYS A 144 -14.97 -6.78 -1.44
CA CYS A 144 -16.09 -7.70 -1.24
C CYS A 144 -15.99 -8.42 0.11
N ASP A 145 -17.10 -8.95 0.60
CA ASP A 145 -17.10 -9.68 1.87
C ASP A 145 -16.31 -11.00 1.78
N SER A 146 -15.80 -11.47 2.92
CA SER A 146 -15.07 -12.74 3.05
C SER A 146 -16.02 -13.93 3.28
N VAL A 147 -15.59 -15.13 2.93
CA VAL A 147 -16.35 -16.37 3.20
C VAL A 147 -16.24 -16.76 4.67
N LYS A 148 -17.38 -16.82 5.39
CA LYS A 148 -17.39 -17.15 6.83
C LYS A 148 -16.87 -18.58 7.06
N GLY A 149 -15.95 -18.73 8.01
CA GLY A 149 -15.36 -20.04 8.35
C GLY A 149 -14.29 -20.53 7.38
N VAL A 150 -13.78 -19.64 6.52
CA VAL A 150 -12.58 -19.86 5.71
C VAL A 150 -11.49 -18.91 6.22
N GLY A 151 -10.47 -19.46 6.87
CA GLY A 151 -9.27 -18.72 7.28
C GLY A 151 -8.06 -19.03 6.41
N PRO A 152 -6.87 -18.47 6.70
CA PRO A 152 -5.65 -18.59 5.89
C PRO A 152 -5.29 -20.02 5.46
N ALA A 153 -5.20 -20.96 6.40
CA ALA A 153 -4.82 -22.34 6.11
C ALA A 153 -5.84 -23.05 5.23
N LYS A 154 -7.14 -22.87 5.53
CA LYS A 154 -8.24 -23.51 4.80
C LYS A 154 -8.42 -22.89 3.41
N GLY A 155 -8.30 -21.57 3.29
CA GLY A 155 -8.34 -20.86 2.01
C GLY A 155 -7.23 -21.36 1.09
N LEU A 156 -6.00 -21.47 1.60
CA LEU A 156 -4.86 -21.97 0.82
C LEU A 156 -5.07 -23.42 0.38
N SER A 157 -5.55 -24.30 1.26
CA SER A 157 -5.83 -25.70 0.87
C SER A 157 -6.91 -25.80 -0.20
N LEU A 158 -7.98 -24.99 -0.09
CA LEU A 158 -9.07 -24.99 -1.06
C LEU A 158 -8.58 -24.47 -2.43
N ILE A 159 -7.81 -23.39 -2.47
CA ILE A 159 -7.28 -22.86 -3.72
C ILE A 159 -6.29 -23.83 -4.36
N ARG A 160 -5.42 -24.49 -3.58
CA ARG A 160 -4.53 -25.52 -4.12
C ARG A 160 -5.30 -26.71 -4.71
N GLN A 161 -6.41 -27.11 -4.09
CA GLN A 161 -7.20 -28.26 -4.53
C GLN A 161 -8.06 -27.95 -5.75
N TYR A 162 -8.75 -26.80 -5.75
CA TYR A 162 -9.79 -26.48 -6.74
C TYR A 162 -9.34 -25.43 -7.75
N GLY A 163 -8.34 -24.60 -7.43
CA GLY A 163 -7.71 -23.66 -8.36
C GLY A 163 -8.45 -22.34 -8.60
N SER A 164 -9.74 -22.24 -8.30
CA SER A 164 -10.48 -20.97 -8.41
C SER A 164 -11.69 -20.93 -7.47
N ILE A 165 -12.20 -19.71 -7.20
CA ILE A 165 -13.37 -19.50 -6.34
C ILE A 165 -14.61 -20.26 -6.86
N GLU A 166 -14.87 -20.25 -8.17
CA GLU A 166 -16.02 -20.90 -8.81
C GLU A 166 -16.01 -22.41 -8.52
N LYS A 167 -14.85 -23.05 -8.70
CA LYS A 167 -14.70 -24.49 -8.46
C LYS A 167 -14.85 -24.81 -6.97
N ILE A 168 -14.41 -23.92 -6.07
CA ILE A 168 -14.62 -24.08 -4.63
C ILE A 168 -16.11 -24.04 -4.30
N MET A 169 -16.85 -23.07 -4.86
CA MET A 169 -18.29 -22.92 -4.66
C MET A 169 -19.06 -24.16 -5.14
N SER A 170 -18.76 -24.67 -6.34
CA SER A 170 -19.43 -25.86 -6.89
C SER A 170 -19.16 -27.13 -6.07
N ASN A 171 -17.96 -27.29 -5.51
CA ASN A 171 -17.57 -28.51 -4.79
C ASN A 171 -17.81 -28.44 -3.26
N ASN A 172 -18.09 -27.25 -2.71
CA ASN A 172 -18.24 -27.06 -1.27
C ASN A 172 -19.50 -26.22 -0.94
N PRO A 173 -20.71 -26.69 -1.30
CA PRO A 173 -21.95 -25.93 -1.09
C PRO A 173 -22.30 -25.72 0.40
N LYS A 174 -21.62 -26.44 1.31
CA LYS A 174 -21.77 -26.27 2.76
C LYS A 174 -21.05 -25.01 3.30
N LEU A 175 -20.16 -24.41 2.52
CA LEU A 175 -19.52 -23.14 2.90
C LEU A 175 -20.52 -22.00 2.76
N ASN A 176 -20.49 -21.07 3.71
CA ASN A 176 -21.41 -19.95 3.74
C ASN A 176 -20.83 -18.79 2.91
N PHE A 177 -21.10 -18.83 1.61
CA PHE A 177 -20.76 -17.74 0.68
C PHE A 177 -21.75 -16.58 0.84
N PRO A 178 -21.30 -15.32 0.76
CA PRO A 178 -22.21 -14.18 0.78
C PRO A 178 -23.25 -14.25 -0.35
N GLU A 179 -24.47 -13.75 -0.10
CA GLU A 179 -25.46 -13.58 -1.16
C GLU A 179 -25.03 -12.45 -2.11
N ASN A 180 -25.23 -12.64 -3.42
CA ASN A 180 -24.81 -11.70 -4.47
C ASN A 180 -23.33 -11.27 -4.34
N TRP A 181 -22.45 -12.23 -4.02
CA TRP A 181 -21.04 -11.97 -3.75
C TRP A 181 -20.28 -11.50 -5.00
N PRO A 182 -19.80 -10.22 -5.06
CA PRO A 182 -19.19 -9.66 -6.26
C PRO A 182 -17.69 -9.99 -6.35
N TYR A 183 -17.35 -11.28 -6.24
CA TYR A 183 -15.95 -11.72 -6.23
C TYR A 183 -15.32 -11.60 -7.63
N GLU A 184 -16.10 -11.74 -8.70
CA GLU A 184 -15.61 -11.63 -10.09
C GLU A 184 -15.17 -10.21 -10.39
N GLU A 185 -15.97 -9.22 -9.97
CA GLU A 185 -15.65 -7.81 -10.14
C GLU A 185 -14.47 -7.38 -9.27
N ALA A 186 -14.37 -7.92 -8.04
CA ALA A 186 -13.19 -7.72 -7.19
C ALA A 186 -11.93 -8.33 -7.81
N ARG A 187 -12.01 -9.55 -8.37
CA ARG A 187 -10.90 -10.17 -9.10
C ARG A 187 -10.49 -9.34 -10.31
N GLN A 188 -11.46 -8.86 -11.09
CA GLN A 188 -11.18 -8.00 -12.24
C GLN A 188 -10.47 -6.71 -11.82
N LEU A 189 -10.86 -6.09 -10.70
CA LEU A 189 -10.21 -4.90 -10.16
C LEU A 189 -8.74 -5.15 -9.80
N PHE A 190 -8.40 -6.30 -9.23
CA PHE A 190 -7.00 -6.65 -8.95
C PHE A 190 -6.19 -7.02 -10.21
N MET A 191 -6.82 -7.75 -11.14
CA MET A 191 -6.15 -8.26 -12.34
C MET A 191 -6.00 -7.21 -13.44
N SER A 192 -6.90 -6.23 -13.50
CA SER A 192 -6.91 -5.16 -14.50
C SER A 192 -7.36 -3.85 -13.84
N PRO A 193 -6.56 -3.30 -12.92
CA PRO A 193 -6.87 -2.04 -12.27
C PRO A 193 -6.82 -0.88 -13.27
N GLU A 194 -7.61 0.16 -13.01
CA GLU A 194 -7.49 1.42 -13.71
C GLU A 194 -6.21 2.13 -13.23
N VAL A 195 -5.22 2.25 -14.12
CA VAL A 195 -3.91 2.85 -13.85
C VAL A 195 -3.41 3.64 -15.05
N VAL A 196 -2.56 4.63 -14.80
CA VAL A 196 -1.77 5.29 -15.83
C VAL A 196 -0.64 4.36 -16.24
N LYS A 197 -0.52 4.06 -17.53
CA LYS A 197 0.51 3.17 -18.06
C LYS A 197 1.91 3.69 -17.74
N ALA A 198 2.79 2.80 -17.30
CA ALA A 198 4.15 3.14 -16.91
C ALA A 198 4.92 3.91 -18.00
N ASP A 199 4.75 3.55 -19.27
CA ASP A 199 5.44 4.21 -20.40
C ASP A 199 5.11 5.69 -20.55
N SER A 200 3.90 6.10 -20.14
CA SER A 200 3.46 7.49 -20.21
C SER A 200 3.94 8.35 -19.03
N VAL A 201 4.57 7.71 -18.04
CA VAL A 201 5.04 8.37 -16.82
C VAL A 201 6.53 8.70 -16.94
N GLU A 202 6.84 9.98 -16.80
CA GLU A 202 8.21 10.49 -16.65
C GLU A 202 8.44 10.98 -15.21
N LEU A 203 9.40 10.35 -14.52
CA LEU A 203 9.77 10.74 -13.16
C LEU A 203 11.02 11.61 -13.21
N LYS A 204 10.89 12.90 -12.89
CA LYS A 204 11.98 13.86 -12.89
C LYS A 204 12.13 14.54 -11.54
N TRP A 205 13.31 14.40 -10.92
CA TRP A 205 13.67 15.10 -9.69
C TRP A 205 14.31 16.46 -10.01
N SER A 206 13.62 17.55 -9.68
CA SER A 206 14.11 18.93 -9.85
C SER A 206 14.85 19.43 -8.61
N LYS A 207 15.49 20.60 -8.70
CA LYS A 207 16.14 21.22 -7.53
C LYS A 207 15.06 21.72 -6.57
N PRO A 208 15.26 21.62 -5.25
CA PRO A 208 14.34 22.20 -4.30
C PRO A 208 14.32 23.73 -4.43
N ASP A 209 13.13 24.31 -4.28
CA ASP A 209 12.91 25.76 -4.18
C ASP A 209 13.02 26.17 -2.71
N GLU A 210 14.21 26.59 -2.28
CA GLU A 210 14.46 26.99 -0.89
C GLU A 210 13.56 28.17 -0.47
N ALA A 211 13.39 29.18 -1.33
CA ALA A 211 12.59 30.36 -1.01
C ALA A 211 11.11 29.99 -0.83
N GLY A 212 10.57 29.20 -1.76
CA GLY A 212 9.19 28.71 -1.66
C GLY A 212 8.96 27.77 -0.47
N LEU A 213 9.94 26.93 -0.11
CA LEU A 213 9.87 26.07 1.08
C LEU A 213 9.86 26.87 2.38
N VAL A 214 10.71 27.90 2.50
CA VAL A 214 10.74 28.78 3.67
C VAL A 214 9.40 29.51 3.78
N GLN A 215 8.91 30.12 2.70
CA GLN A 215 7.62 30.80 2.69
C GLN A 215 6.48 29.86 3.13
N PHE A 216 6.36 28.69 2.51
CA PHE A 216 5.27 27.77 2.83
C PHE A 216 5.37 27.17 4.23
N MET A 217 6.55 26.68 4.63
CA MET A 217 6.68 25.95 5.90
C MET A 217 6.78 26.89 7.10
N VAL A 218 7.46 28.04 6.97
CA VAL A 218 7.68 28.98 8.07
C VAL A 218 6.50 29.92 8.20
N GLU A 219 6.10 30.61 7.13
CA GLU A 219 5.05 31.64 7.20
C GLU A 219 3.66 31.01 7.28
N ASP A 220 3.30 30.11 6.35
CA ASP A 220 1.94 29.55 6.30
C ASP A 220 1.68 28.49 7.39
N LYS A 221 2.72 27.72 7.76
CA LYS A 221 2.57 26.55 8.65
C LYS A 221 3.27 26.70 10.01
N GLY A 222 4.05 27.75 10.24
CA GLY A 222 4.65 28.06 11.54
C GLY A 222 5.81 27.16 11.96
N PHE A 223 6.54 26.55 11.02
CA PHE A 223 7.73 25.77 11.33
C PHE A 223 8.96 26.65 11.62
N SER A 224 9.92 26.12 12.36
CA SER A 224 11.21 26.79 12.62
C SER A 224 12.03 26.93 11.33
N GLU A 225 12.38 28.16 10.97
CA GLU A 225 13.17 28.47 9.77
C GLU A 225 14.51 27.73 9.75
N ASP A 226 15.24 27.73 10.87
CA ASP A 226 16.51 27.02 10.98
C ASP A 226 16.37 25.52 10.67
N ARG A 227 15.26 24.89 11.10
CA ARG A 227 15.02 23.48 10.81
C ARG A 227 14.73 23.24 9.32
N ILE A 228 13.96 24.12 8.71
CA ILE A 228 13.61 24.02 7.28
C ILE A 228 14.86 24.22 6.41
N ARG A 229 15.64 25.29 6.63
CA ARG A 229 16.88 25.54 5.88
C ARG A 229 17.90 24.41 6.04
N ASN A 230 18.05 23.88 7.25
CA ASN A 230 18.92 22.72 7.49
C ASN A 230 18.40 21.46 6.76
N GLY A 231 17.09 21.27 6.68
CA GLY A 231 16.47 20.20 5.88
C GLY A 231 16.74 20.34 4.38
N VAL A 232 16.60 21.55 3.84
CA VAL A 232 16.87 21.86 2.42
C VAL A 232 18.33 21.57 2.08
N ARG A 233 19.28 22.04 2.90
CA ARG A 233 20.72 21.76 2.70
C ARG A 233 21.03 20.26 2.67
N LYS A 234 20.38 19.48 3.54
CA LYS A 234 20.52 18.01 3.52
C LYS A 234 19.98 17.42 2.23
N LEU A 235 18.82 17.88 1.77
CA LEU A 235 18.19 17.43 0.53
C LEU A 235 19.07 17.72 -0.70
N GLU A 236 19.64 18.92 -0.78
CA GLU A 236 20.57 19.30 -1.85
C GLU A 236 21.82 18.44 -1.84
N LYS A 237 22.44 18.25 -0.67
CA LYS A 237 23.62 17.40 -0.52
C LYS A 237 23.36 15.94 -0.93
N CYS A 238 22.20 15.38 -0.60
CA CYS A 238 21.81 14.04 -1.01
C CYS A 238 21.66 13.91 -2.53
N LYS A 239 21.31 15.00 -3.22
CA LYS A 239 21.18 15.03 -4.69
C LYS A 239 22.52 15.13 -5.41
N GLU A 240 23.49 15.80 -4.81
CA GLU A 240 24.86 15.93 -5.33
C GLU A 240 25.72 14.66 -5.10
N GLY A 241 25.36 13.85 -4.10
CA GLY A 241 25.95 12.53 -3.92
C GLY A 241 25.68 11.65 -5.13
N ALA A 242 26.74 11.12 -5.76
CA ALA A 242 26.61 10.24 -6.90
C ALA A 242 25.68 9.06 -6.57
N THR A 243 24.50 9.02 -7.20
CA THR A 243 23.62 7.85 -7.18
C THR A 243 24.28 6.76 -8.01
N GLN A 244 25.18 5.98 -7.39
CA GLN A 244 25.73 4.81 -8.02
C GLN A 244 24.57 3.88 -8.43
N GLY A 245 24.37 3.73 -9.73
CA GLY A 245 23.32 2.86 -10.27
C GLY A 245 23.57 1.42 -9.82
N ARG A 246 22.51 0.72 -9.42
CA ARG A 246 22.58 -0.71 -9.12
C ARG A 246 22.59 -1.50 -10.42
N LEU A 247 23.39 -2.56 -10.49
CA LEU A 247 23.39 -3.48 -11.64
C LEU A 247 22.00 -4.10 -11.86
N ASP A 248 21.25 -4.35 -10.79
CA ASP A 248 19.87 -4.85 -10.83
C ASP A 248 18.90 -3.89 -11.56
N SER A 249 19.25 -2.61 -11.69
CA SER A 249 18.47 -1.64 -12.46
C SER A 249 18.71 -1.73 -13.97
N PHE A 250 19.77 -2.43 -14.39
CA PHE A 250 20.13 -2.62 -15.80
C PHE A 250 19.81 -4.02 -16.32
N PHE A 251 19.83 -5.03 -15.45
CA PHE A 251 19.63 -6.43 -15.82
C PHE A 251 18.45 -7.03 -15.05
N THR A 252 17.57 -7.73 -15.76
CA THR A 252 16.52 -8.53 -15.13
C THR A 252 17.15 -9.70 -14.39
N LYS A 253 16.82 -9.83 -13.10
CA LYS A 253 17.35 -10.91 -12.26
C LYS A 253 16.74 -12.24 -12.71
N LEU A 254 17.58 -13.14 -13.22
CA LEU A 254 17.16 -14.52 -13.49
C LEU A 254 16.97 -15.27 -12.16
N PRO A 255 16.05 -16.27 -12.10
CA PRO A 255 15.94 -17.14 -10.95
C PRO A 255 17.31 -17.78 -10.66
N SER A 256 17.75 -17.79 -9.40
CA SER A 256 18.96 -18.53 -9.05
C SER A 256 18.77 -20.00 -9.43
N PRO A 257 19.74 -20.64 -10.11
CA PRO A 257 19.65 -22.05 -10.39
C PRO A 257 19.47 -22.80 -9.07
N ALA A 258 18.40 -23.57 -8.98
CA ALA A 258 18.14 -24.40 -7.80
C ALA A 258 19.38 -25.25 -7.55
N THR A 259 19.99 -25.11 -6.37
CA THR A 259 21.04 -26.01 -5.94
C THR A 259 20.45 -27.42 -5.96
N ALA A 260 20.93 -28.26 -6.87
CA ALA A 260 20.62 -29.68 -6.87
C ALA A 260 20.98 -30.21 -5.48
N SER A 261 19.96 -30.48 -4.67
CA SER A 261 20.13 -31.14 -3.39
C SER A 261 20.62 -32.55 -3.68
N ASN A 262 21.93 -32.76 -3.62
CA ASN A 262 22.52 -34.07 -3.45
C ASN A 262 22.11 -34.60 -2.08
N ARG A 263 21.02 -35.37 -2.02
CA ARG A 263 20.77 -36.42 -1.03
C ARG A 263 19.96 -37.54 -1.67
#